data_AF-A0A2W6NR20-F1
#
_entry.id   AF-A0A2W6NR20-F1
#
_cell.length_a   1.000
_cell.length_b   1.000
_cell.length_c   1.000
_cell.angle_alpha   90.00
_cell.angle_beta   90.00
_cell.angle_gamma   90.00
#
_symmetry.space_group_name_H-M   'P 1'
#
loop_
_entity.id
_entity.type
_entity.pdbx_description
1 polymer ?
#
loop_
_entity_poly.entity_id
_entity_poly.type
_entity_poly.pdbx_seq_one_letter_code
_entity_poly.pdbx_strand_id
1 'polypeptide(L)' 'MKSCDTLDAVKREIKSYMTYYNHYRYQWNLKRMTPVQYRDHLLKVV' A
#
# COMPACT_ATOMS: atom_id res chain seq x y z
N MET A 1 0.13 9.31 -17.36
CA MET A 1 0.22 7.88 -16.96
C MET A 1 1.41 7.28 -17.70
N LYS A 2 2.32 6.56 -17.04
CA LYS A 2 3.37 5.84 -17.76
C LYS A 2 2.73 4.71 -18.55
N SER A 3 3.05 4.59 -19.84
CA SER A 3 2.65 3.43 -20.63
C SER A 3 3.37 2.19 -20.13
N CYS A 4 2.65 1.07 -20.06
CA CYS A 4 3.22 -0.23 -19.73
C CYS A 4 3.14 -1.08 -20.99
N ASP A 5 4.26 -1.17 -21.71
CA ASP A 5 4.28 -1.81 -23.03
C ASP A 5 4.51 -3.33 -22.94
N THR A 6 4.83 -3.84 -21.75
CA THR A 6 5.00 -5.27 -21.47
C THR A 6 4.24 -5.70 -20.22
N LEU A 7 3.90 -6.99 -20.15
CA LEU A 7 3.27 -7.58 -18.97
C LEU A 7 4.12 -7.37 -17.70
N ASP A 8 5.45 -7.43 -17.82
CA ASP A 8 6.34 -7.23 -16.68
C ASP A 8 6.37 -5.78 -16.21
N ALA A 9 6.24 -4.81 -17.13
CA ALA A 9 6.05 -3.40 -16.77
C ALA A 9 4.76 -3.23 -15.95
N VAL A 10 3.64 -3.84 -16.38
CA VAL A 10 2.37 -3.80 -15.64
C VAL A 10 2.54 -4.39 -14.23
N LYS A 11 3.13 -5.58 -14.10
CA LYS A 11 3.37 -6.22 -12.80
C LYS A 11 4.21 -5.34 -11.88
N ARG A 12 5.24 -4.67 -12.41
CA ARG A 12 6.09 -3.76 -11.65
C ARG A 12 5.31 -2.56 -11.13
N GLU A 13 4.50 -1.92 -11.97
CA GLU A 13 3.69 -0.77 -11.53
C GLU A 13 2.65 -1.18 -10.49
N ILE A 14 1.99 -2.33 -10.65
CA ILE A 14 1.06 -2.88 -9.64
C ILE A 14 1.79 -3.10 -8.32
N LYS A 15 2.96 -3.75 -8.34
CA LYS A 15 3.76 -4.00 -7.13
C LYS A 15 4.18 -2.68 -6.47
N SER A 16 4.60 -1.69 -7.27
CA SER A 16 4.96 -0.36 -6.77
C SER A 16 3.77 0.31 -6.08
N TYR A 17 2.59 0.26 -6.70
CA TYR A 17 1.37 0.81 -6.12
C TYR A 17 0.97 0.09 -4.82
N MET A 18 1.04 -1.24 -4.78
CA MET A 18 0.75 -2.01 -3.57
C MET A 18 1.68 -1.61 -2.42
N THR A 19 2.98 -1.47 -2.68
CA THR A 19 3.95 -1.00 -1.68
C THR A 19 3.59 0.41 -1.20
N TYR A 20 3.32 1.33 -2.13
CA TYR A 20 2.91 2.70 -1.80
C TYR A 20 1.66 2.71 -0.91
N TYR A 21 0.61 1.99 -1.31
CA TYR A 21 -0.66 1.94 -0.60
C TYR A 21 -0.48 1.37 0.81
N ASN A 22 0.21 0.23 0.93
CA ASN A 22 0.35 -0.49 2.19
C ASN A 22 1.22 0.22 3.22
N HIS A 23 2.26 0.94 2.77
CA HIS A 23 3.27 1.52 3.66
C HIS A 23 3.20 3.03 3.80
N TYR A 24 2.67 3.75 2.81
CA TYR A 24 2.81 5.21 2.75
C TYR A 24 1.47 5.95 2.65
N ARG A 25 0.38 5.29 2.20
CA ARG A 25 -0.93 5.93 2.10
C ARG A 25 -1.68 5.85 3.43
N TYR A 26 -1.65 6.94 4.19
CA TYR A 26 -2.45 7.08 5.41
C TYR A 26 -3.96 7.12 5.14
N GLN A 27 -4.72 6.36 5.91
CA GLN A 27 -6.18 6.24 5.77
C GLN A 27 -6.89 7.03 6.89
N TRP A 28 -7.71 8.01 6.49
CA TRP A 28 -8.42 8.90 7.40
C TRP A 28 -9.31 8.14 8.39
N ASN A 29 -10.00 7.11 7.90
CA ASN A 29 -10.91 6.29 8.71
C ASN A 29 -10.17 5.27 9.61
N LEU A 30 -8.87 5.06 9.41
CA LEU A 30 -8.04 4.16 10.24
C LEU A 30 -7.12 4.95 11.16
N LYS A 31 -7.67 5.94 11.87
CA LYS A 31 -6.93 6.79 12.81
C LYS A 31 -5.71 7.48 12.16
N ARG A 32 -5.78 7.75 10.85
CA ARG A 32 -4.64 8.24 10.05
C ARG A 32 -3.40 7.34 10.18
N MET A 33 -3.56 6.02 10.05
CA MET A 33 -2.46 5.04 9.93
C MET A 33 -2.39 4.47 8.51
N THR A 34 -1.22 3.97 8.12
CA THR A 34 -1.09 3.15 6.90
C THR A 34 -1.63 1.74 7.17
N PRO A 35 -2.01 0.97 6.13
CA PRO A 35 -2.50 -0.40 6.31
C PRO A 35 -1.59 -1.27 7.19
N VAL A 36 -0.27 -1.20 6.98
CA VAL A 36 0.71 -1.96 7.77
C VAL A 36 0.75 -1.49 9.22
N GLN A 37 0.80 -0.17 9.45
CA GLN A 37 0.79 0.38 10.80
C GLN A 37 -0.50 0.02 11.55
N TYR A 38 -1.64 0.04 10.87
CA TYR A 38 -2.91 -0.32 11.47
C TYR A 38 -2.97 -1.80 11.84
N ARG A 39 -2.49 -2.70 10.98
CA ARG A 39 -2.32 -4.13 11.31
C ARG A 39 -1.48 -4.31 12.57
N ASP A 40 -0.30 -3.68 12.62
CA ASP A 40 0.62 -3.80 13.76
C ASP A 40 0.03 -3.18 15.04
N HIS A 41 -0.74 -2.10 14.92
CA HIS A 41 -1.51 -1.54 16.03
C HIS A 41 -2.52 -2.54 16.58
N LEU A 42 -3.31 -3.19 15.73
CA LEU A 42 -4.28 -4.20 16.15
C LEU A 42 -3.61 -5.39 16.85
N LEU A 43 -2.48 -5.87 16.32
CA LEU A 43 -1.72 -6.99 16.92
C LEU A 43 -1.09 -6.66 18.29
N LYS A 44 -0.95 -5.37 18.63
CA LYS A 44 -0.50 -4.92 19.96
C LYS A 44 -1.66 -4.68 20.94
N VAL A 45 -2.87 -4.57 20.42
CA VAL A 45 -4.09 -4.34 21.21
C VAL A 45 -4.72 -5.67 21.63
N VAL A 46 -4.47 -6.74 20.87
CA VAL A 46 -4.69 -8.14 21.29
C VAL A 46 -3.58 -8.56 22.24
#